data_AF-A0AAP0QJ86-F1
#
_entry.id   AF-A0AAP0QJ86-F1
#
_cell.length_a   1.000
_cell.length_b   1.000
_cell.length_c   1.000
_cell.angle_alpha   90.00
_cell.angle_beta   90.00
_cell.angle_gamma   90.00
#
_symmetry.space_group_name_H-M   'P 1'
#
loop_
_entity.id
_entity.type
_entity.pdbx_description
1 polymer ?
#
loop_
_entity_poly.entity_id
_entity_poly.type
_entity_poly.pdbx_seq_one_letter_code
_entity_poly.pdbx_strand_id
1 'polypeptide(L)'
;MVPEWQEAFMNYDNLKTLLKEVRRIKQRNKQNAGVNRAMTLCRAFSGLVQGQNNNPISPSKKDIESQYILVNSVTENGFESYETTFLQVAEEGGECEQEYFRKLDEEFNKVEKFSRTKVKEAIAEAESE
;
A
#
# COMPACT_ATOMS: atom_id res chain seq x y z
N MET A 1 -8.00 -3.87 -24.40
CA MET A 1 -9.11 -3.29 -23.61
C MET A 1 -10.34 -3.24 -24.51
N VAL A 2 -11.52 -3.44 -23.93
CA VAL A 2 -12.81 -3.20 -24.61
C VAL A 2 -12.91 -1.70 -24.90
N PRO A 3 -12.97 -1.26 -26.16
CA PRO A 3 -12.93 0.16 -26.53
C PRO A 3 -14.00 1.00 -25.81
N GLU A 4 -15.18 0.43 -25.63
CA GLU A 4 -16.34 1.09 -25.02
C GLU A 4 -16.16 1.35 -23.53
N TRP A 5 -15.24 0.65 -22.86
CA TRP A 5 -15.05 0.69 -21.40
C TRP A 5 -13.69 1.24 -20.99
N GLN A 6 -12.95 1.85 -21.92
CA GLN A 6 -11.60 2.37 -21.69
C GLN A 6 -11.51 3.25 -20.44
N GLU A 7 -12.48 4.12 -20.22
CA GLU A 7 -12.52 5.03 -19.06
C GLU A 7 -12.76 4.32 -17.72
N ALA A 8 -13.42 3.15 -17.76
CA ALA A 8 -13.71 2.35 -16.57
C ALA A 8 -12.52 1.46 -16.16
N PHE A 9 -11.52 1.26 -17.03
CA PHE A 9 -10.32 0.49 -16.67
C PHE A 9 -9.45 1.23 -15.66
N MET A 10 -8.71 0.44 -14.88
CA MET A 10 -7.70 0.92 -13.94
C MET A 10 -6.59 1.69 -14.66
N ASN A 11 -6.24 2.87 -14.15
CA ASN A 11 -5.15 3.68 -14.70
C ASN A 11 -3.77 3.16 -14.25
N TYR A 12 -3.31 2.08 -14.90
CA TYR A 12 -2.02 1.47 -14.60
C TYR A 12 -0.82 2.40 -14.86
N ASP A 13 -0.91 3.32 -15.82
CA ASP A 13 0.20 4.23 -16.15
C ASP A 13 0.45 5.23 -15.03
N ASN A 14 -0.63 5.77 -14.44
CA ASN A 14 -0.53 6.62 -13.26
C ASN A 14 0.02 5.84 -12.05
N LEU A 15 -0.56 4.68 -11.74
CA LEU A 15 -0.11 3.82 -10.63
C LEU A 15 1.37 3.43 -10.78
N LYS A 16 1.80 3.07 -11.99
CA LYS A 16 3.19 2.77 -12.30
C LYS A 16 4.11 3.97 -12.13
N THR A 17 3.63 5.18 -12.42
CA THR A 17 4.40 6.42 -12.24
C THR A 17 4.64 6.69 -10.76
N LEU A 18 3.61 6.54 -9.93
CA LEU A 18 3.70 6.65 -8.46
C LEU A 18 4.68 5.62 -7.88
N LEU A 19 4.61 4.35 -8.31
CA LEU A 19 5.57 3.32 -7.87
C LEU A 19 7.02 3.65 -8.22
N LYS A 20 7.26 4.20 -9.41
CA LYS A 20 8.60 4.62 -9.83
C LYS A 20 9.11 5.80 -9.01
N GLU A 21 8.23 6.66 -8.54
CA GLU A 21 8.58 7.79 -7.66
C GLU A 21 8.97 7.30 -6.27
N VAL A 22 8.15 6.46 -5.65
CA VAL A 22 8.46 5.77 -4.37
C VAL A 22 9.83 5.10 -4.45
N ARG A 23 10.09 4.34 -5.51
CA ARG A 23 11.39 3.67 -5.71
C ARG A 23 12.56 4.66 -5.82
N ARG A 24 12.37 5.78 -6.53
CA ARG A 24 13.40 6.81 -6.70
C ARG A 24 13.74 7.49 -5.36
N ILE A 25 12.74 7.81 -4.56
CA ILE A 25 12.91 8.41 -3.23
C ILE A 25 13.67 7.46 -2.30
N LYS A 26 13.25 6.19 -2.23
CA LYS A 26 13.95 5.16 -1.45
C LYS A 26 15.41 5.00 -1.86
N GLN A 27 15.69 5.03 -3.16
CA GLN A 27 17.06 4.92 -3.66
C GLN A 27 17.91 6.15 -3.29
N ARG A 28 17.35 7.36 -3.37
CA ARG A 28 18.02 8.60 -2.95
C ARG A 28 18.32 8.60 -1.45
N ASN A 29 17.36 8.19 -0.62
CA ASN A 29 17.54 8.15 0.83
C ASN A 29 18.63 7.14 1.24
N LYS A 30 18.68 5.97 0.59
CA LYS A 30 19.75 4.99 0.79
C LYS A 30 21.14 5.52 0.43
N GLN A 31 21.25 6.35 -0.61
CA GLN A 31 22.51 6.98 -1.00
C GLN A 31 22.94 8.09 -0.01
N ASN A 32 21.99 8.88 0.49
CA ASN A 32 22.26 9.94 1.46
C ASN A 32 22.60 9.40 2.86
N ALA A 33 22.07 8.23 3.24
CA ALA A 33 22.42 7.55 4.49
C ALA A 33 23.93 7.20 4.60
N GLY A 34 24.65 7.13 3.47
CA GLY A 34 26.10 6.89 3.42
C GLY A 34 26.98 8.14 3.49
N VAL A 35 26.42 9.36 3.35
CA VAL A 35 27.19 10.62 3.24
C VAL A 35 27.33 11.37 4.57
N ASN A 36 26.74 10.88 5.66
CA ASN A 36 27.01 11.40 7.00
C ASN A 36 28.27 10.75 7.61
N ARG A 37 29.42 10.92 6.94
CA ARG A 37 30.73 10.78 7.57
C ARG A 37 31.27 12.18 7.85
N ALA A 38 31.35 12.50 9.15
CA ALA A 38 32.05 13.61 9.79
C ALA A 38 31.36 14.98 9.82
N MET A 39 30.58 15.22 10.89
CA MET A 39 30.86 16.34 11.81
C MET A 39 30.74 15.82 13.24
N THR A 40 31.72 16.17 14.04
CA THR A 40 32.15 15.57 15.30
C THR A 40 31.27 15.98 16.51
N LEU A 41 31.22 15.10 17.53
CA LEU A 41 30.98 15.36 18.97
C LEU A 41 29.53 15.59 19.48
N CYS A 42 28.86 14.51 19.87
CA CYS A 42 28.08 14.37 21.12
C CYS A 42 27.67 12.89 21.29
N ARG A 43 28.53 12.04 21.88
CA ARG A 43 28.61 11.70 23.31
C ARG A 43 27.46 10.77 23.79
N ALA A 44 27.81 9.48 23.83
CA ALA A 44 27.48 8.44 24.81
C ALA A 44 26.15 8.53 25.57
N PHE A 45 25.19 7.65 25.22
CA PHE A 45 24.46 6.73 26.12
C PHE A 45 23.60 5.78 25.25
N SER A 46 24.21 4.73 24.67
CA SER A 46 23.47 3.62 24.03
C SER A 46 23.90 2.28 24.62
N GLY A 47 24.09 2.26 25.93
CA GLY A 47 24.44 1.07 26.68
C GLY A 47 23.70 1.03 28.00
N LEU A 48 22.38 0.83 27.98
CA LEU A 48 21.66 0.24 29.12
C LEU A 48 20.21 -0.16 28.82
N VAL A 49 19.96 -1.17 27.97
CA VAL A 49 18.92 -2.17 28.29
C VAL A 49 19.36 -3.52 27.72
N GLN A 50 20.16 -4.22 28.51
CA GLN A 50 20.37 -5.65 28.37
C GLN A 50 19.15 -6.34 28.99
N GLY A 51 18.12 -6.59 28.18
CA GLY A 51 16.96 -7.39 28.56
C GLY A 51 17.07 -8.76 27.89
N GLN A 52 17.39 -9.77 28.70
CA GLN A 52 17.52 -11.16 28.28
C GLN A 52 16.24 -11.66 27.58
N ASN A 53 16.36 -12.23 26.38
CA ASN A 53 15.52 -13.36 25.98
C ASN A 53 16.19 -14.19 24.88
N ASN A 54 17.09 -15.08 25.30
CA ASN A 54 17.46 -16.24 24.50
C ASN A 54 16.28 -17.21 24.49
N ASN A 55 15.49 -17.22 23.41
CA ASN A 55 14.65 -18.36 23.10
C ASN A 55 14.98 -18.86 21.68
N PRO A 56 15.23 -20.17 21.51
CA PRO A 56 15.50 -20.74 20.20
C PRO A 56 14.24 -20.68 19.34
N ILE A 57 14.42 -20.16 18.13
CA ILE A 57 13.42 -19.98 17.09
C ILE A 57 12.76 -21.34 16.77
N SER A 58 11.49 -21.48 17.14
CA SER A 58 10.58 -22.50 16.59
C SER A 58 9.98 -21.96 15.28
N PRO A 59 9.96 -22.72 14.17
CA PRO A 59 9.52 -22.24 12.86
C PRO A 59 7.99 -22.34 12.71
N SER A 60 7.23 -21.86 13.69
CA SER A 60 5.78 -22.05 13.69
C SER A 60 5.01 -20.92 14.38
N LYS A 61 5.28 -19.67 14.01
CA LYS A 61 4.29 -18.58 14.01
C LYS A 61 4.65 -17.66 12.85
N LYS A 62 3.76 -17.52 11.87
CA LYS A 62 3.93 -16.54 10.79
C LYS A 62 4.15 -15.17 11.45
N ASP A 63 5.21 -14.52 11.03
CA ASP A 63 5.74 -13.29 11.59
C ASP A 63 4.77 -12.13 11.31
N ILE A 64 3.83 -11.89 12.23
CA ILE A 64 2.82 -10.81 12.13
C ILE A 64 3.49 -9.43 12.07
N GLU A 65 4.74 -9.33 12.54
CA GLU A 65 5.57 -8.11 12.48
C GLU A 65 5.95 -7.70 11.05
N SER A 66 5.71 -8.56 10.05
CA SER A 66 6.02 -8.30 8.63
C SER A 66 4.85 -7.78 7.78
N GLN A 67 3.63 -7.69 8.34
CA GLN A 67 2.45 -7.21 7.59
C GLN A 67 2.30 -5.69 7.70
N TYR A 68 3.01 -4.94 6.86
CA TYR A 68 2.90 -3.48 6.79
C TYR A 68 1.71 -2.97 5.97
N ILE A 69 0.99 -3.86 5.29
CA ILE A 69 -0.16 -3.54 4.42
C ILE A 69 -1.39 -4.23 4.99
N LEU A 70 -2.35 -3.44 5.45
CA LEU A 70 -3.64 -3.91 5.93
C LEU A 70 -4.71 -3.47 4.92
N VAL A 71 -5.50 -4.43 4.41
CA VAL A 71 -6.61 -4.16 3.49
C VAL A 71 -7.92 -4.39 4.22
N ASN A 72 -8.77 -3.37 4.23
CA ASN A 72 -10.07 -3.37 4.86
C ASN A 72 -11.16 -3.32 3.78
N SER A 73 -12.26 -4.03 4.02
CA SER A 73 -13.50 -3.88 3.27
C SER A 73 -14.43 -2.95 4.04
N VAL A 74 -14.82 -1.84 3.43
CA VAL A 74 -15.75 -0.85 3.99
C VAL A 74 -17.05 -0.93 3.20
N THR A 75 -18.15 -1.19 3.89
CA THR A 75 -19.50 -1.16 3.31
C THR A 75 -20.10 0.24 3.50
N GLU A 76 -20.22 1.01 2.42
CA GLU A 76 -20.86 2.33 2.43
C GLU A 76 -22.04 2.32 1.45
N ASN A 77 -23.23 2.73 1.93
CA ASN A 77 -24.46 2.82 1.11
C ASN A 77 -24.83 1.52 0.36
N GLY A 78 -24.49 0.35 0.93
CA GLY A 78 -24.74 -0.96 0.31
C GLY A 78 -23.74 -1.35 -0.78
N PHE A 79 -22.71 -0.53 -1.00
CA PHE A 79 -21.56 -0.87 -1.84
C PHE A 79 -20.38 -1.27 -0.95
N GLU A 80 -19.80 -2.42 -1.24
CA GLU A 80 -18.48 -2.80 -0.72
C GLU A 80 -17.42 -1.96 -1.44
N SER A 81 -16.50 -1.40 -0.68
CA SER A 81 -15.33 -0.68 -1.15
C SER A 81 -14.11 -1.16 -0.38
N TYR A 82 -12.95 -1.03 -0.97
CA TYR A 82 -11.69 -1.46 -0.36
C TYR A 82 -10.85 -0.25 0.02
N GLU A 83 -10.26 -0.31 1.21
CA GLU A 83 -9.35 0.70 1.73
C GLU A 83 -8.10 0.03 2.28
N THR A 84 -6.93 0.52 1.88
CA THR A 84 -5.63 0.01 2.26
C THR A 84 -4.95 0.95 3.23
N THR A 85 -4.68 0.47 4.43
CA THR A 85 -3.85 1.16 5.43
C THR A 85 -2.42 0.64 5.38
N PHE A 86 -1.49 1.54 5.09
CA PHE A 86 -0.06 1.27 5.19
C PHE A 86 0.41 1.59 6.62
N LEU A 87 1.08 0.67 7.31
CA LEU A 87 1.44 0.82 8.73
C LEU A 87 2.80 1.48 8.95
N GLN A 88 3.60 1.66 7.90
CA GLN A 88 4.97 2.20 7.97
C GLN A 88 5.04 3.70 7.61
N VAL A 89 3.93 4.45 7.77
CA VAL A 89 3.85 5.89 7.43
C VAL A 89 4.85 6.72 8.23
N ALA A 90 5.20 6.30 9.45
CA ALA A 90 6.16 7.00 10.32
C ALA A 90 7.62 6.86 9.89
N GLU A 91 7.95 6.01 8.92
CA GLU A 91 9.31 5.89 8.38
C GLU A 91 9.55 6.93 7.27
N GLU A 92 10.79 7.40 7.14
CA GLU A 92 11.18 8.40 6.14
C GLU A 92 10.88 7.91 4.71
N GLY A 93 9.87 8.53 4.09
CA GLY A 93 9.38 8.18 2.76
C GLY A 93 7.97 7.56 2.74
N GLY A 94 7.43 7.13 3.88
CA GLY A 94 6.14 6.42 3.99
C GLY A 94 4.90 7.18 3.50
N GLU A 95 4.98 8.51 3.39
CA GLU A 95 3.93 9.36 2.80
C GLU A 95 3.68 9.02 1.32
N CYS A 96 4.73 8.66 0.57
CA CYS A 96 4.61 8.33 -0.85
C CYS A 96 3.92 6.98 -1.06
N GLU A 97 4.20 5.99 -0.22
CA GLU A 97 3.47 4.72 -0.22
C GLU A 97 2.02 4.89 0.17
N GLN A 98 1.72 5.72 1.18
CA GLN A 98 0.36 6.00 1.58
C GLN A 98 -0.45 6.62 0.43
N GLU A 99 0.13 7.59 -0.28
CA GLU A 99 -0.50 8.19 -1.45
C GLU A 99 -0.72 7.18 -2.58
N TYR A 100 0.24 6.28 -2.81
CA TYR A 100 0.09 5.20 -3.78
C TYR A 100 -1.11 4.30 -3.45
N PHE A 101 -1.23 3.85 -2.20
CA PHE A 101 -2.33 2.98 -1.79
C PHE A 101 -3.69 3.68 -1.88
N ARG A 102 -3.77 4.95 -1.47
CA ARG A 102 -4.99 5.75 -1.68
C ARG A 102 -5.40 5.79 -3.16
N LYS A 103 -4.45 6.02 -4.07
CA LYS A 103 -4.73 6.05 -5.52
C LYS A 103 -5.08 4.68 -6.08
N LEU A 104 -4.48 3.62 -5.55
CA LEU A 104 -4.80 2.25 -5.92
C LEU A 104 -6.24 1.90 -5.55
N ASP A 105 -6.65 2.24 -4.33
CA ASP A 105 -8.01 2.00 -3.84
C ASP A 105 -9.05 2.76 -4.66
N GLU A 106 -8.79 4.04 -4.99
CA GLU A 106 -9.65 4.84 -5.87
C GLU A 106 -9.87 4.16 -7.24
N GLU A 107 -8.79 3.72 -7.88
CA GLU A 107 -8.86 3.07 -9.20
C GLU A 107 -9.49 1.66 -9.12
N PHE A 108 -9.24 0.92 -8.05
CA PHE A 108 -9.80 -0.42 -7.85
C PHE A 108 -11.31 -0.34 -7.62
N ASN A 109 -11.76 0.51 -6.70
CA ASN A 109 -13.17 0.71 -6.38
C ASN A 109 -13.96 1.23 -7.59
N LYS A 110 -13.34 2.06 -8.44
CA LYS A 110 -13.92 2.50 -9.73
C LYS A 110 -14.24 1.30 -10.63
N VAL A 111 -13.27 0.42 -10.84
CA VAL A 111 -13.40 -0.76 -11.71
C VAL A 111 -14.40 -1.75 -11.14
N GLU A 112 -14.34 -1.98 -9.83
CA GLU A 112 -15.26 -2.88 -9.14
C GLU A 112 -16.71 -2.39 -9.26
N LYS A 113 -16.94 -1.10 -9.02
CA LYS A 113 -18.27 -0.48 -9.19
C LYS A 113 -18.79 -0.64 -10.61
N PHE A 114 -17.96 -0.39 -11.61
CA PHE A 114 -18.32 -0.57 -13.01
C PHE A 114 -18.69 -2.03 -13.31
N SER A 115 -17.88 -2.98 -12.86
CA SER A 115 -18.13 -4.42 -13.03
C SER A 115 -19.48 -4.82 -12.42
N ARG A 116 -19.75 -4.42 -11.18
CA ARG A 116 -21.03 -4.71 -10.51
C ARG A 116 -22.22 -4.10 -11.25
N THR A 117 -22.10 -2.89 -11.78
CA THR A 117 -23.16 -2.27 -12.59
C THR A 117 -23.43 -3.06 -13.87
N LYS A 118 -22.38 -3.44 -14.61
CA LYS A 118 -22.54 -4.20 -15.85
C LYS A 118 -23.15 -5.57 -15.64
N VAL A 119 -22.79 -6.24 -14.54
CA VAL A 119 -23.40 -7.52 -14.15
C VAL A 119 -24.89 -7.35 -13.86
N LYS A 120 -25.28 -6.29 -13.12
CA LYS A 120 -26.70 -6.01 -12.83
C LYS A 120 -27.50 -5.71 -14.09
N GLU A 121 -26.95 -4.91 -15.02
CA GLU A 121 -27.58 -4.64 -16.32
C GLU A 121 -27.80 -5.92 -17.12
N ALA A 122 -26.80 -6.80 -17.21
CA ALA A 122 -26.92 -8.06 -17.94
C ALA A 122 -27.96 -9.01 -17.36
N ILE A 123 -28.11 -9.05 -16.02
CA ILE A 123 -29.14 -9.86 -15.36
C ILE A 123 -30.53 -9.29 -15.66
N ALA A 124 -30.71 -7.97 -15.56
CA ALA A 124 -32.00 -7.33 -15.82
C ALA A 124 -32.44 -7.48 -17.29
N GLU A 125 -31.50 -7.46 -18.24
CA GLU A 125 -31.77 -7.72 -19.65
C GLU A 125 -32.25 -9.16 -19.86
N ALA A 126 -31.60 -10.14 -19.24
CA ALA A 126 -32.01 -11.55 -19.32
C ALA A 126 -33.35 -11.86 -18.63
N GLU A 127 -33.74 -11.10 -17.60
CA GLU A 127 -35.05 -11.23 -16.93
C GLU A 127 -36.19 -10.53 -17.69
N SER A 128 -35.85 -9.63 -18.63
CA SER A 128 -36.81 -8.88 -19.44
C SER A 128 -37.09 -9.53 -20.81
N GLU A 129 -36.33 -10.55 -21.21
CA GLU A 129 -36.58 -11.40 -22.39
C GLU A 129 -37.51 -12.59 -22.08
#